data_AF-A0A1B9KR26-F1
#
_entry.id   AF-A0A1B9KR26-F1
#
_cell.length_a   1.000
_cell.length_b   1.000
_cell.length_c   1.000
_cell.angle_alpha   90.00
_cell.angle_beta   90.00
_cell.angle_gamma   90.00
#
_symmetry.space_group_name_H-M   'P 1'
#
loop_
_entity.id
_entity.type
_entity.pdbx_description
1 polymer ?
#
loop_
_entity_poly.entity_id
_entity_poly.type
_entity_poly.pdbx_seq_one_letter_code
_entity_poly.pdbx_strand_id
1 'polypeptide(L)'
;MNKKGMILRTPLIVRFCHWCMVCLFILTALSGLSLFFPSIKLFGLVLGTPQLVRALHPIIGCIVFVLLMFMFVKLAHHNIPNKNDLIWIKNFKKVIMGKEEGIPIGKYNVGQKFLFWCIMSLIFVLFVTGMIMWRRYVSDYFPIPIVRLAIFFHSFAAICLILLAIGHAYMAIWVKGSIKGMITGYVSRAWARKNHSSWYEEEMSKIYQEELKTSNESKETQSTKIEQKPA
;
A
#
# COMPACT_ATOMS: atom_id res chain seq x y z
N MET A 1 23.38 9.25 0.88
CA MET A 1 22.64 8.76 2.07
C MET A 1 23.42 7.59 2.66
N ASN A 2 23.92 7.71 3.89
CA ASN A 2 24.69 6.63 4.54
C ASN A 2 23.73 5.46 4.84
N LYS A 3 23.92 4.33 4.16
CA LYS A 3 23.06 3.13 4.30
C LYS A 3 23.40 2.30 5.55
N LYS A 4 24.51 2.60 6.24
CA LYS A 4 24.88 1.92 7.50
C LYS A 4 23.76 2.14 8.52
N GLY A 5 23.14 1.05 8.98
CA GLY A 5 22.06 1.06 9.97
C GLY A 5 20.63 1.23 9.41
N MET A 6 20.44 1.09 8.09
CA MET A 6 19.11 1.07 7.47
C MET A 6 18.76 -0.32 6.93
N ILE A 7 17.47 -0.64 6.92
CA ILE A 7 16.90 -1.88 6.38
C ILE A 7 16.03 -1.51 5.18
N LEU A 8 16.15 -2.27 4.08
CA LEU A 8 15.27 -2.12 2.92
C LEU A 8 13.89 -2.67 3.27
N ARG A 9 12.90 -1.79 3.36
CA ARG A 9 11.50 -2.16 3.66
C ARG A 9 10.68 -2.37 2.39
N THR A 10 10.85 -1.48 1.41
CA THR A 10 10.00 -1.45 0.21
C THR A 10 10.84 -1.39 -1.07
N PRO A 11 10.77 -2.44 -1.94
CA PRO A 11 11.45 -2.45 -3.23
C PRO A 11 11.04 -1.30 -4.15
N LEU A 12 11.93 -0.91 -5.07
CA LEU A 12 11.71 0.22 -5.98
C LEU A 12 10.42 0.08 -6.80
N ILE A 13 10.15 -1.10 -7.36
CA ILE A 13 8.97 -1.35 -8.19
C ILE A 13 7.65 -1.11 -7.43
N VAL A 14 7.60 -1.49 -6.15
CA VAL A 14 6.42 -1.28 -5.30
C VAL A 14 6.28 0.21 -4.97
N ARG A 15 7.39 0.92 -4.75
CA ARG A 15 7.38 2.37 -4.50
C ARG A 15 6.89 3.16 -5.70
N PHE A 16 7.43 2.87 -6.88
CA PHE A 16 7.03 3.52 -8.11
C PHE A 16 5.54 3.31 -8.39
N CYS A 17 5.07 2.06 -8.31
CA CYS A 17 3.66 1.72 -8.49
C CYS A 17 2.76 2.47 -7.50
N HIS A 18 3.15 2.54 -6.23
CA HIS A 18 2.38 3.25 -5.21
C HIS A 18 2.24 4.74 -5.51
N TRP A 19 3.34 5.44 -5.83
CA TRP A 19 3.26 6.89 -6.09
C TRP A 19 2.51 7.20 -7.39
N CYS A 20 2.67 6.36 -8.42
CA CYS A 20 1.84 6.44 -9.62
C CYS A 20 0.35 6.29 -9.28
N MET A 21 0.01 5.26 -8.50
CA MET A 21 -1.35 5.00 -8.03
C MET A 21 -1.90 6.17 -7.20
N VAL A 22 -1.13 6.74 -6.27
CA VAL A 22 -1.56 7.88 -5.45
C VAL A 22 -1.93 9.09 -6.33
N CYS A 23 -1.10 9.44 -7.32
CA CYS A 23 -1.39 10.55 -8.22
C CYS A 23 -2.68 10.30 -9.01
N LEU A 24 -2.84 9.11 -9.59
CA LEU A 24 -4.03 8.77 -10.37
C LEU A 24 -5.29 8.66 -9.50
N PHE A 25 -5.14 8.16 -8.26
CA PHE A 25 -6.23 8.09 -7.30
C PHE A 25 -6.71 9.48 -6.91
N ILE A 26 -5.82 10.44 -6.67
CA ILE A 26 -6.22 11.83 -6.36
C ILE A 26 -7.02 12.42 -7.53
N LEU A 27 -6.56 12.24 -8.78
CA LEU A 27 -7.29 12.71 -9.97
C LEU A 27 -8.68 12.04 -10.08
N THR A 28 -8.76 10.73 -9.85
CA THR A 28 -10.01 9.95 -9.92
C THR A 28 -10.97 10.33 -8.78
N ALA A 29 -10.46 10.50 -7.57
CA ALA A 29 -11.24 10.88 -6.39
C ALA A 29 -11.82 12.30 -6.55
N LEU A 30 -11.01 13.26 -6.97
CA LEU A 30 -11.47 14.64 -7.20
C LEU A 30 -12.48 14.72 -8.35
N SER A 31 -12.23 14.01 -9.46
CA SER A 31 -13.18 13.95 -10.56
C SER A 31 -14.51 13.29 -10.15
N GLY A 32 -14.48 12.21 -9.37
CA GLY A 32 -15.68 11.58 -8.80
C GLY A 32 -16.42 12.49 -7.82
N LEU A 33 -15.71 13.17 -6.92
CA LEU A 33 -16.29 14.15 -5.99
C LEU A 33 -16.94 15.32 -6.73
N SER A 34 -16.40 15.74 -7.88
CA SER A 34 -17.04 16.79 -8.69
C SER A 34 -18.41 16.37 -9.24
N LEU A 35 -18.60 15.07 -9.51
CA LEU A 35 -19.88 14.51 -9.96
C LEU A 35 -20.86 14.28 -8.79
N PHE A 36 -20.33 13.96 -7.60
CA PHE A 36 -21.13 13.73 -6.39
C PHE A 36 -21.56 15.04 -5.69
N PHE A 37 -20.69 16.05 -5.68
CA PHE A 37 -20.95 17.39 -5.14
C PHE A 37 -20.77 18.48 -6.22
N PRO A 38 -21.72 18.60 -7.18
CA PRO A 38 -21.59 19.57 -8.27
C PRO A 38 -21.49 21.04 -7.84
N SER A 39 -21.91 21.36 -6.60
CA SER A 39 -21.79 22.70 -6.02
C SER A 39 -20.33 23.12 -5.78
N ILE A 40 -19.40 22.17 -5.63
CA ILE A 40 -17.98 22.44 -5.39
C ILE A 40 -17.24 22.51 -6.73
N LYS A 41 -17.31 23.68 -7.39
CA LYS A 41 -16.73 23.91 -8.73
C LYS A 41 -15.22 23.61 -8.82
N LEU A 42 -14.49 23.76 -7.72
CA LEU A 42 -13.04 23.50 -7.66
C LEU A 42 -12.68 22.07 -8.09
N PHE A 43 -13.48 21.07 -7.70
CA PHE A 43 -13.21 19.67 -8.04
C PHE A 43 -13.37 19.38 -9.53
N GLY A 44 -14.27 20.09 -10.22
CA GLY A 44 -14.55 19.90 -11.64
C GLY A 44 -13.44 20.40 -12.57
N LEU A 45 -12.50 21.21 -12.06
CA LEU A 45 -11.37 21.75 -12.82
C LEU A 45 -10.17 20.80 -12.88
N VAL A 46 -10.17 19.70 -12.11
CA VAL A 46 -9.02 18.79 -12.00
C VAL A 46 -8.63 18.12 -13.32
N LEU A 47 -9.59 17.93 -14.22
CA LEU A 47 -9.40 17.43 -15.58
C LEU A 47 -9.78 18.49 -16.63
N GLY A 48 -9.76 19.77 -16.27
CA GLY A 48 -10.10 20.87 -17.18
C GLY A 48 -11.62 21.11 -17.31
N THR A 49 -12.33 20.22 -18.01
CA THR A 49 -13.77 20.41 -18.31
C THR A 49 -14.64 19.28 -17.77
N PRO A 50 -15.94 19.54 -17.46
CA PRO A 50 -16.88 18.49 -17.04
C PRO A 50 -17.04 17.36 -18.07
N GLN A 51 -16.89 17.66 -19.36
CA GLN A 51 -16.90 16.68 -20.44
C GLN A 51 -15.70 15.74 -20.32
N LEU A 52 -14.51 16.29 -20.07
CA LEU A 52 -13.30 15.50 -19.90
C LEU A 52 -13.33 14.67 -18.60
N VAL A 53 -13.87 15.23 -17.52
CA VAL A 53 -14.15 14.49 -16.27
C VAL A 53 -14.95 13.23 -16.56
N ARG A 54 -16.07 13.36 -17.27
CA ARG A 54 -16.94 12.22 -17.60
C ARG A 54 -16.26 11.17 -18.48
N ALA A 55 -15.41 11.61 -19.40
CA ALA A 55 -14.72 10.73 -20.34
C ALA A 55 -13.54 10.00 -19.70
N LEU A 56 -12.71 10.71 -18.94
CA LEU A 56 -11.46 10.18 -18.39
C LEU A 56 -11.62 9.49 -17.04
N HIS A 57 -12.58 9.87 -16.20
CA HIS A 57 -12.78 9.26 -14.88
C HIS A 57 -12.83 7.71 -14.92
N PRO A 58 -13.65 7.06 -15.76
CA PRO A 58 -13.68 5.60 -15.81
C PRO A 58 -12.38 4.99 -16.35
N ILE A 59 -11.71 5.66 -17.30
CA ILE A 59 -10.43 5.19 -17.86
C ILE A 59 -9.33 5.21 -16.80
N ILE A 60 -9.18 6.33 -16.09
CA ILE A 60 -8.20 6.48 -15.01
C ILE A 60 -8.54 5.51 -13.87
N GLY A 61 -9.82 5.34 -13.53
CA GLY A 61 -10.29 4.37 -12.55
C GLY A 61 -9.87 2.93 -12.88
N CYS A 62 -9.97 2.51 -14.15
CA CYS A 62 -9.47 1.20 -14.59
C CYS A 62 -7.95 1.08 -14.43
N ILE A 63 -7.18 2.12 -14.74
CA ILE A 63 -5.72 2.11 -14.53
C ILE A 63 -5.39 1.98 -13.04
N VAL A 64 -6.08 2.74 -12.17
CA VAL A 64 -5.93 2.63 -10.71
C VAL A 64 -6.22 1.22 -10.23
N PHE A 65 -7.30 0.58 -10.72
CA PHE A 65 -7.63 -0.79 -10.39
C PHE A 65 -6.51 -1.76 -10.78
N VAL A 66 -5.99 -1.68 -12.01
CA VAL A 66 -4.88 -2.54 -12.48
C VAL A 66 -3.62 -2.35 -11.63
N LEU A 67 -3.23 -1.12 -11.31
CA LEU A 67 -2.08 -0.84 -10.45
C LEU A 67 -2.27 -1.40 -9.03
N LEU A 68 -3.48 -1.30 -8.48
CA LEU A 68 -3.80 -1.88 -7.18
C LEU A 68 -3.80 -3.41 -7.22
N MET A 69 -4.23 -4.05 -8.31
CA MET A 69 -4.13 -5.51 -8.48
C MET A 69 -2.69 -5.98 -8.57
N PHE A 70 -1.81 -5.22 -9.24
CA PHE A 70 -0.38 -5.48 -9.21
C PHE A 70 0.18 -5.39 -7.78
N MET A 71 -0.21 -4.36 -7.02
CA MET A 71 0.18 -4.24 -5.61
C MET A 71 -0.39 -5.36 -4.73
N PHE A 72 -1.63 -5.80 -5.00
CA PHE A 72 -2.27 -6.92 -4.30
C PHE A 72 -1.42 -8.17 -4.42
N VAL A 73 -1.03 -8.57 -5.64
CA VAL A 73 -0.19 -9.77 -5.86
C VAL A 73 1.15 -9.65 -5.11
N LYS A 74 1.76 -8.45 -5.06
CA LYS A 74 3.02 -8.24 -4.36
C LYS A 74 2.90 -8.19 -2.83
N LEU A 75 1.77 -7.75 -2.28
CA LEU A 75 1.64 -7.42 -0.85
C LEU A 75 0.68 -8.35 -0.09
N ALA A 76 -0.20 -9.09 -0.77
CA ALA A 76 -1.25 -9.89 -0.13
C ALA A 76 -0.68 -10.89 0.89
N HIS A 77 0.40 -11.60 0.54
CA HIS A 77 1.02 -12.60 1.42
C HIS A 77 1.52 -12.01 2.75
N HIS A 78 1.91 -10.74 2.78
CA HIS A 78 2.32 -10.04 4.01
C HIS A 78 1.12 -9.51 4.82
N ASN A 79 -0.07 -9.47 4.22
CA ASN A 79 -1.28 -8.91 4.82
C ASN A 79 -2.29 -9.97 5.26
N ILE A 80 -1.90 -11.25 5.23
CA ILE A 80 -2.73 -12.34 5.75
C ILE A 80 -2.81 -12.24 7.29
N PRO A 81 -4.03 -12.28 7.87
CA PRO A 81 -4.19 -12.33 9.31
C PRO A 81 -3.50 -13.56 9.92
N ASN A 82 -2.80 -13.38 11.04
CA ASN A 82 -2.06 -14.43 11.73
C ASN A 82 -2.42 -14.47 13.23
N LYS A 83 -1.96 -15.49 13.95
CA LYS A 83 -2.26 -15.65 15.39
C LYS A 83 -1.71 -14.50 16.24
N ASN A 84 -0.59 -13.89 15.84
CA ASN A 84 0.00 -12.75 16.54
C ASN A 84 -0.85 -11.49 16.43
N ASP A 85 -1.67 -11.36 15.39
CA ASP A 85 -2.62 -10.26 15.24
C ASP A 85 -3.66 -10.22 16.37
N LEU A 86 -4.02 -11.38 16.94
CA LEU A 86 -4.93 -11.44 18.09
C LEU A 86 -4.31 -10.78 19.33
N ILE A 87 -3.00 -10.92 19.52
CA ILE A 87 -2.27 -10.28 20.63
C ILE A 87 -2.29 -8.76 20.44
N TRP A 88 -2.10 -8.29 19.21
CA TRP A 88 -2.18 -6.87 18.89
C TRP A 88 -3.58 -6.31 19.15
N ILE A 89 -4.65 -7.02 18.72
CA ILE A 89 -6.05 -6.60 18.95
C ILE A 89 -6.35 -6.48 20.45
N LYS A 90 -5.92 -7.47 21.25
CA LYS A 90 -6.09 -7.44 22.71
C LYS A 90 -5.40 -6.23 23.36
N ASN A 91 -4.33 -5.72 22.75
CA ASN A 91 -3.54 -4.59 23.25
C ASN A 91 -3.79 -3.28 22.48
N PHE A 92 -4.88 -3.19 21.69
CA PHE A 92 -5.17 -2.05 20.82
C PHE A 92 -5.07 -0.67 21.49
N LYS A 93 -5.55 -0.55 22.75
CA LYS A 93 -5.46 0.70 23.52
C LYS A 93 -4.00 1.14 23.73
N LYS A 94 -3.10 0.21 24.05
CA LYS A 94 -1.67 0.50 24.27
C LYS A 94 -1.00 0.96 22.96
N VAL A 95 -1.37 0.33 21.85
CA VAL A 95 -0.86 0.67 20.50
C VAL A 95 -1.24 2.10 20.13
N ILE A 96 -2.51 2.49 20.30
CA ILE A 96 -2.96 3.87 20.03
C ILE A 96 -2.23 4.89 20.91
N MET A 97 -1.89 4.52 22.15
CA MET A 97 -1.11 5.36 23.06
C MET A 97 0.40 5.38 22.73
N GLY A 98 0.83 4.72 21.64
CA GLY A 98 2.23 4.64 21.22
C GLY A 98 3.10 3.73 22.09
N LYS A 99 2.50 2.89 22.94
CA LYS A 99 3.16 1.93 23.85
C LYS A 99 3.12 0.52 23.25
N GLU A 100 3.81 0.36 22.13
CA GLU A 100 3.84 -0.90 21.35
C GLU A 100 4.94 -1.88 21.78
N GLU A 101 5.67 -1.56 22.85
CA GLU A 101 6.76 -2.39 23.36
C GLU A 101 6.28 -3.77 23.82
N GLY A 102 6.99 -4.83 23.40
CA GLY A 102 6.67 -6.21 23.75
C GLY A 102 5.54 -6.84 22.94
N ILE A 103 4.90 -6.10 22.02
CA ILE A 103 3.89 -6.67 21.12
C ILE A 103 4.59 -7.20 19.85
N PRO A 104 4.41 -8.48 19.48
CA PRO A 104 5.00 -9.02 18.26
C PRO A 104 4.29 -8.45 17.03
N ILE A 105 4.96 -7.55 16.30
CA ILE A 105 4.42 -6.94 15.08
C ILE A 105 5.24 -7.40 13.88
N GLY A 106 4.58 -8.08 12.94
CA GLY A 106 5.17 -8.51 11.68
C GLY A 106 5.41 -7.34 10.71
N LYS A 107 5.61 -7.65 9.43
CA LYS A 107 5.93 -6.64 8.41
C LYS A 107 4.87 -5.54 8.31
N TYR A 108 3.61 -5.90 8.46
CA TYR A 108 2.48 -4.99 8.61
C TYR A 108 1.71 -5.30 9.89
N ASN A 109 1.26 -4.27 10.59
CA ASN A 109 0.41 -4.41 11.78
C ASN A 109 -1.05 -4.69 11.40
N VAL A 110 -1.89 -5.07 12.38
CA VAL A 110 -3.29 -5.41 12.13
C VAL A 110 -4.08 -4.28 11.50
N GLY A 111 -3.87 -3.04 11.95
CA GLY A 111 -4.52 -1.86 11.35
C GLY A 111 -4.18 -1.70 9.87
N GLN A 112 -2.92 -1.92 9.49
CA GLN A 112 -2.47 -1.90 8.09
C GLN A 112 -3.06 -3.05 7.27
N LYS A 113 -3.17 -4.25 7.85
CA LYS A 113 -3.80 -5.40 7.19
C LYS A 113 -5.29 -5.16 6.95
N PHE A 114 -6.00 -4.67 7.98
CA PHE A 114 -7.41 -4.29 7.88
C PHE A 114 -7.61 -3.24 6.79
N LEU A 115 -6.79 -2.18 6.81
CA LEU A 115 -6.79 -1.14 5.80
C LEU A 115 -6.57 -1.69 4.38
N PHE A 116 -5.59 -2.59 4.21
CA PHE A 116 -5.32 -3.27 2.95
C PHE A 116 -6.56 -3.99 2.42
N TRP A 117 -7.19 -4.85 3.22
CA TRP A 117 -8.37 -5.59 2.80
C TRP A 117 -9.57 -4.68 2.51
N CYS A 118 -9.80 -3.63 3.31
CA CYS A 118 -10.84 -2.66 3.03
C CYS A 118 -10.61 -1.92 1.70
N ILE A 119 -9.38 -1.44 1.43
CA ILE A 119 -9.04 -0.79 0.16
C ILE A 119 -9.27 -1.76 -1.02
N MET A 120 -8.81 -3.01 -0.90
CA MET A 120 -8.91 -4.01 -1.96
C MET A 120 -10.36 -4.41 -2.26
N SER A 121 -11.18 -4.56 -1.23
CA SER A 121 -12.62 -4.85 -1.40
C SER A 121 -13.36 -3.66 -2.02
N LEU A 122 -13.09 -2.44 -1.55
CA LEU A 122 -13.75 -1.24 -2.06
C LEU A 122 -13.37 -0.93 -3.51
N ILE A 123 -12.09 -1.08 -3.89
CA ILE A 123 -11.69 -0.87 -5.29
C ILE A 123 -12.31 -1.91 -6.21
N PHE A 124 -12.47 -3.15 -5.75
CA PHE A 124 -13.16 -4.19 -6.52
C PHE A 124 -14.63 -3.84 -6.74
N VAL A 125 -15.34 -3.39 -5.69
CA VAL A 125 -16.72 -2.90 -5.79
C VAL A 125 -16.80 -1.71 -6.76
N LEU A 126 -15.90 -0.74 -6.65
CA LEU A 126 -15.83 0.42 -7.55
C LEU A 126 -15.60 0.02 -9.00
N PHE A 127 -14.69 -0.92 -9.25
CA PHE A 127 -14.42 -1.41 -10.61
C PHE A 127 -15.65 -2.08 -11.20
N VAL A 128 -16.26 -3.05 -10.51
CA VAL A 128 -17.43 -3.78 -11.01
C VAL A 128 -18.61 -2.83 -11.25
N THR A 129 -18.95 -1.99 -10.28
CA THR A 129 -20.05 -1.03 -10.40
C THR A 129 -19.76 0.06 -11.44
N GLY A 130 -18.51 0.51 -11.54
CA GLY A 130 -18.03 1.48 -12.52
C GLY A 130 -18.15 0.95 -13.95
N MET A 131 -17.80 -0.32 -14.16
CA MET A 131 -18.01 -1.00 -15.44
C MET A 131 -19.49 -1.09 -15.78
N ILE A 132 -20.36 -1.52 -14.86
CA ILE A 132 -21.81 -1.61 -15.08
C ILE A 132 -22.40 -0.25 -15.49
N MET A 133 -21.97 0.85 -14.86
CA MET A 133 -22.51 2.18 -15.16
C MET A 133 -21.82 2.90 -16.33
N TRP A 134 -20.83 2.27 -16.97
CA TRP A 134 -20.08 2.89 -18.05
C TRP A 134 -20.91 3.00 -19.33
N ARG A 135 -21.59 4.15 -19.47
CA ARG A 135 -22.55 4.43 -20.54
C ARG A 135 -22.03 4.22 -21.96
N ARG A 136 -20.76 4.56 -22.22
CA ARG A 136 -20.21 4.52 -23.59
C ARG A 136 -20.06 3.09 -24.13
N TYR A 137 -19.82 2.12 -23.26
CA TYR A 137 -19.38 0.79 -23.69
C TYR A 137 -20.15 -0.37 -23.07
N VAL A 138 -20.67 -0.24 -21.85
CA VAL A 138 -21.11 -1.40 -21.05
C VAL A 138 -22.54 -1.26 -20.50
N SER A 139 -22.98 -0.05 -20.17
CA SER A 139 -24.24 0.15 -19.44
C SER A 139 -25.49 -0.37 -20.16
N ASP A 140 -25.47 -0.42 -21.49
CA ASP A 140 -26.63 -0.83 -22.30
C ASP A 140 -26.91 -2.34 -22.22
N TYR A 141 -25.94 -3.14 -21.73
CA TYR A 141 -26.12 -4.57 -21.50
C TYR A 141 -26.83 -4.90 -20.18
N PHE A 142 -27.11 -3.91 -19.34
CA PHE A 142 -27.69 -4.12 -18.01
C PHE A 142 -29.08 -3.46 -17.89
N PRO A 143 -30.04 -4.12 -17.22
CA PRO A 143 -31.32 -3.50 -16.90
C PRO A 143 -31.17 -2.24 -16.06
N ILE A 144 -32.04 -1.24 -16.27
CA ILE A 144 -32.04 0.03 -15.55
C ILE A 144 -31.97 -0.13 -14.01
N PRO A 145 -32.70 -1.07 -13.37
CA PRO A 145 -32.58 -1.27 -11.92
C PRO A 145 -31.17 -1.64 -11.46
N ILE A 146 -30.44 -2.45 -12.23
CA ILE A 146 -29.07 -2.87 -11.92
C ILE A 146 -28.11 -1.68 -12.05
N VAL A 147 -28.28 -0.87 -13.09
CA VAL A 147 -27.47 0.36 -13.28
C VAL A 147 -27.68 1.34 -12.12
N ARG A 148 -28.92 1.49 -11.62
CA ARG A 148 -29.22 2.34 -10.46
C ARG A 148 -28.55 1.82 -9.19
N LEU A 149 -28.58 0.51 -8.97
CA LEU A 149 -27.90 -0.12 -7.84
C LEU A 149 -26.37 0.06 -7.93
N ALA A 150 -25.81 -0.07 -9.14
CA ALA A 150 -24.41 0.18 -9.40
C ALA A 150 -24.02 1.62 -9.06
N ILE A 151 -24.80 2.63 -9.47
CA ILE A 151 -24.56 4.04 -9.13
C ILE A 151 -24.51 4.26 -7.61
N PHE A 152 -25.47 3.67 -6.88
CA PHE A 152 -25.54 3.77 -5.42
C PHE A 152 -24.30 3.18 -4.76
N PHE A 153 -23.98 1.92 -5.05
CA PHE A 153 -22.83 1.25 -4.44
C PHE A 153 -21.50 1.85 -4.89
N HIS A 154 -21.39 2.33 -6.12
CA HIS A 154 -20.20 3.02 -6.60
C HIS A 154 -19.95 4.29 -5.79
N SER A 155 -21.00 5.10 -5.62
CA SER A 155 -20.92 6.36 -4.88
C SER A 155 -20.61 6.13 -3.40
N PHE A 156 -21.28 5.15 -2.77
CA PHE A 156 -21.01 4.76 -1.38
C PHE A 156 -19.56 4.24 -1.20
N ALA A 157 -19.13 3.31 -2.05
CA ALA A 157 -17.78 2.75 -1.99
C ALA A 157 -16.70 3.83 -2.25
N ALA A 158 -16.98 4.80 -3.13
CA ALA A 158 -16.06 5.89 -3.43
C ALA A 158 -15.83 6.76 -2.19
N ILE A 159 -16.90 7.18 -1.50
CA ILE A 159 -16.78 7.98 -0.27
C ILE A 159 -16.05 7.18 0.81
N CYS A 160 -16.39 5.90 1.02
CA CYS A 160 -15.69 5.05 1.97
C CYS A 160 -14.19 4.95 1.64
N LEU A 161 -13.84 4.73 0.37
CA LEU A 161 -12.44 4.60 -0.05
C LEU A 161 -11.66 5.90 0.09
N ILE A 162 -12.27 7.06 -0.21
CA ILE A 162 -11.66 8.37 -0.02
C ILE A 162 -11.37 8.62 1.47
N LEU A 163 -12.34 8.37 2.35
CA LEU A 163 -12.15 8.51 3.81
C LEU A 163 -11.05 7.57 4.32
N LEU A 164 -11.03 6.34 3.82
CA LEU A 164 -10.03 5.34 4.17
C LEU A 164 -8.62 5.76 3.71
N ALA A 165 -8.50 6.34 2.52
CA ALA A 165 -7.24 6.87 1.99
C ALA A 165 -6.76 8.10 2.78
N ILE A 166 -7.66 8.96 3.24
CA ILE A 166 -7.31 10.07 4.16
C ILE A 166 -6.77 9.52 5.48
N GLY A 167 -7.44 8.52 6.07
CA GLY A 167 -6.96 7.83 7.27
C GLY A 167 -5.59 7.18 7.06
N HIS A 168 -5.38 6.52 5.91
CA HIS A 168 -4.09 5.95 5.52
C HIS A 168 -2.98 7.01 5.49
N ALA A 169 -3.22 8.14 4.82
CA ALA A 169 -2.28 9.24 4.71
C ALA A 169 -1.97 9.86 6.08
N TYR A 170 -2.98 10.05 6.92
CA TYR A 170 -2.80 10.53 8.29
C TYR A 170 -1.90 9.61 9.11
N MET A 171 -2.14 8.29 9.08
CA MET A 171 -1.31 7.31 9.78
C MET A 171 0.15 7.32 9.30
N ALA A 172 0.37 7.51 7.99
CA ALA A 172 1.71 7.63 7.42
C ALA A 172 2.46 8.90 7.91
N ILE A 173 1.74 9.99 8.17
CA ILE A 173 2.28 11.24 8.73
C ILE A 173 2.52 11.12 10.24
N TRP A 174 1.63 10.42 10.95
CA TRP A 174 1.71 10.22 12.40
C TRP A 174 2.87 9.32 12.79
N VAL A 175 3.03 8.17 12.13
CA VAL A 175 4.14 7.24 12.34
C VAL A 175 5.39 7.76 11.61
N LYS A 176 6.15 8.63 12.28
CA LYS A 176 7.34 9.29 11.73
C LYS A 176 8.33 8.29 11.13
N GLY A 177 8.83 8.61 9.94
CA GLY A 177 9.72 7.75 9.17
C GLY A 177 9.03 6.90 8.09
N SER A 178 7.71 6.68 8.19
CA SER A 178 6.95 5.85 7.23
C SER A 178 6.98 6.42 5.80
N ILE A 179 6.69 7.72 5.64
CA ILE A 179 6.73 8.38 4.32
C ILE A 179 8.14 8.29 3.71
N LYS A 180 9.19 8.52 4.50
CA LYS A 180 10.58 8.39 4.03
C LYS A 180 10.89 6.96 3.59
N GLY A 181 10.36 5.97 4.31
CA GLY A 181 10.42 4.56 3.91
C GLY A 181 9.74 4.29 2.57
N MET A 182 8.62 4.96 2.28
CA MET A 182 7.90 4.79 1.00
C MET A 182 8.52 5.58 -0.16
N ILE A 183 9.20 6.70 0.11
CA ILE A 183 9.93 7.46 -0.91
C ILE A 183 11.26 6.77 -1.23
N THR A 184 12.07 6.46 -0.21
CA THR A 184 13.45 5.99 -0.37
C THR A 184 13.57 4.46 -0.41
N GLY A 185 12.61 3.74 0.17
CA GLY A 185 12.64 2.28 0.35
C GLY A 185 13.24 1.84 1.67
N TYR A 186 13.96 2.73 2.38
CA TYR A 186 14.75 2.37 3.55
C TYR A 186 14.16 2.94 4.84
N VAL A 187 14.24 2.15 5.92
CA VAL A 187 13.85 2.56 7.28
C VAL A 187 15.02 2.35 8.24
N SER A 188 15.08 3.11 9.32
CA SER A 188 16.10 2.91 10.35
C SER A 188 15.81 1.64 11.16
N ARG A 189 16.87 0.98 11.66
CA ARG A 189 16.74 -0.17 12.57
C ARG A 189 15.91 0.16 13.81
N ALA A 190 16.08 1.36 14.39
CA ALA A 190 15.28 1.82 15.53
C ALA A 190 13.79 1.92 15.21
N TRP A 191 13.45 2.41 14.02
CA TRP A 191 12.05 2.47 13.56
C TRP A 191 11.48 1.06 13.37
N ALA A 192 12.24 0.16 12.75
CA ALA A 192 11.82 -1.22 12.53
C ALA A 192 11.58 -1.93 13.86
N ARG A 193 12.52 -1.83 14.81
CA ARG A 193 12.40 -2.43 16.15
C ARG A 193 11.19 -1.91 16.92
N LYS A 194 10.91 -0.60 16.86
CA LYS A 194 9.80 0.03 17.58
C LYS A 194 8.42 -0.34 17.02
N ASN A 195 8.24 -0.26 15.69
CA ASN A 195 6.92 -0.36 15.05
C ASN A 195 6.64 -1.75 14.46
N HIS A 196 7.68 -2.57 14.25
CA HIS A 196 7.63 -3.84 13.52
C HIS A 196 8.63 -4.84 14.14
N SER A 197 8.54 -5.04 15.46
CA SER A 197 9.47 -5.82 16.27
C SER A 197 9.81 -7.21 15.71
N SER A 198 8.80 -8.02 15.40
CA SER A 198 9.01 -9.38 14.86
C SER A 198 9.65 -9.35 13.48
N TRP A 199 9.23 -8.42 12.62
CA TRP A 199 9.86 -8.26 11.30
C TRP A 199 11.31 -7.78 11.42
N TYR A 200 11.62 -6.92 12.39
CA TYR A 200 12.99 -6.50 12.65
C TYR A 200 13.88 -7.69 13.04
N GLU A 201 13.44 -8.53 13.97
CA GLU A 201 14.21 -9.73 14.38
C GLU A 201 14.44 -10.70 13.22
N GLU A 202 13.41 -10.93 12.38
CA GLU A 202 13.53 -11.76 11.18
C GLU A 202 14.57 -11.21 10.19
N GLU A 203 14.54 -9.90 9.91
CA GLU A 203 15.49 -9.27 8.97
C GLU A 203 16.91 -9.22 9.54
N MET A 204 17.08 -8.93 10.83
CA MET A 204 18.39 -8.96 11.46
C MET A 204 19.00 -10.36 11.46
N SER A 205 18.17 -11.39 11.68
CA SER A 205 18.61 -12.78 11.59
C SER A 205 19.11 -13.12 10.18
N LYS A 206 18.40 -12.68 9.12
CA LYS A 206 18.84 -12.89 7.72
C LYS A 206 20.17 -12.20 7.43
N ILE A 207 20.31 -10.93 7.82
CA ILE A 207 21.54 -10.16 7.63
C ILE A 207 22.72 -10.85 8.32
N TYR A 208 22.53 -11.30 9.57
CA TYR A 208 23.57 -12.02 10.30
C TYR A 208 23.99 -13.33 9.59
N GLN A 209 23.03 -14.10 9.08
CA GLN A 209 23.32 -15.32 8.33
C GLN A 209 24.05 -15.05 7.00
N GLU A 210 23.72 -13.96 6.30
CA GLU A 210 24.42 -13.54 5.08
C GLU A 210 25.86 -13.09 5.37
N GLU A 211 26.08 -12.33 6.45
CA GLU A 211 27.41 -11.92 6.91
C GLU A 211 28.27 -13.14 7.29
N LEU A 212 27.71 -14.14 7.96
CA LEU A 212 28.40 -15.39 8.27
C LEU A 212 28.79 -16.17 7.01
N LYS A 213 27.87 -16.31 6.03
CA LYS A 213 28.15 -17.00 4.75
C LYS A 213 29.28 -16.31 3.99
N THR A 214 29.20 -14.99 3.84
CA THR A 214 30.24 -14.20 3.15
C THR A 214 31.60 -14.30 3.86
N SER A 215 31.60 -14.33 5.20
CA SER A 215 32.82 -14.50 6.00
C SER A 215 33.43 -15.90 5.85
N ASN A 216 32.62 -16.94 5.67
CA ASN A 216 33.11 -18.30 5.45
C ASN A 216 33.65 -18.48 4.02
N GLU A 217 32.94 -17.99 3.00
CA GLU A 217 33.37 -18.04 1.59
C GLU A 217 34.71 -17.30 1.38
N SER A 218 34.89 -16.16 2.05
CA SER A 218 36.15 -15.39 1.98
C SER A 218 37.32 -16.12 2.65
N LYS A 219 37.08 -16.87 3.74
CA LYS A 219 38.10 -17.72 4.37
C LYS A 219 38.48 -18.92 3.49
N GLU A 220 37.51 -19.58 2.88
CA GLU A 220 37.76 -20.70 1.95
C GLU A 220 38.55 -20.25 0.71
N THR A 221 38.19 -19.10 0.14
CA THR A 221 38.88 -18.50 -1.01
C THR A 221 40.32 -18.06 -0.67
N GLN A 222 40.56 -17.58 0.55
CA GLN A 222 41.92 -17.28 1.02
C GLN A 222 42.74 -18.55 1.23
N SER A 223 42.15 -19.61 1.80
CA SER A 223 42.83 -20.90 2.01
C SER A 223 43.27 -21.53 0.68
N THR A 224 42.39 -21.58 -0.32
CA THR A 224 42.71 -22.12 -1.65
C THR A 224 43.78 -21.29 -2.39
N LYS A 225 43.80 -19.97 -2.23
CA LYS A 225 44.87 -19.12 -2.79
C LYS A 225 46.23 -19.32 -2.12
N ILE A 226 46.25 -19.70 -0.85
CA ILE A 226 47.50 -19.98 -0.12
C ILE A 226 48.07 -21.34 -0.56
N GLU A 227 47.23 -22.34 -0.78
CA GLU A 227 47.65 -23.66 -1.27
C GLU A 227 48.13 -23.68 -2.73
N GLN A 228 47.65 -22.77 -3.58
CA GLN A 228 47.99 -22.72 -5.02
C GLN A 228 49.18 -21.82 -5.38
N LYS A 229 49.93 -21.29 -4.40
CA LYS A 229 51.08 -20.42 -4.66
C LYS A 229 52.32 -21.28 -4.95
N PRO A 230 52.85 -21.34 -6.20
CA PRO A 230 54.08 -22.09 -6.47
C PRO A 230 55.26 -21.44 -5.73
N ALA A 231 56.13 -22.31 -5.19
CA ALA A 231 57.35 -21.95 -4.48
C ALA A 231 58.38 -21.26 -5.38
#